data_AF-A0A7C4IZ31-F1
#
_entry.id   AF-A0A7C4IZ31-F1
#
_cell.length_a   1.000
_cell.length_b   1.000
_cell.length_c   1.000
_cell.angle_alpha   90.00
_cell.angle_beta   90.00
_cell.angle_gamma   90.00
#
_symmetry.space_group_name_H-M   'P 1'
#
loop_
_entity.id
_entity.type
_entity.pdbx_description
1 polymer ?
#
loop_
_entity_poly.entity_id
_entity_poly.type
_entity_poly.pdbx_seq_one_letter_code
_entity_poly.pdbx_strand_id
1 'polypeptide(L)' 'RPGPYPLAPNMTVMQALSAAGGFAEWADHKNILIVRREGGKETQLRFNYKEFTAGEKMEQNILLRPGDTIVVP' A
#
# COMPACT_ATOMS: atom_id res chain seq x y z
N ARG A 1 4.85 10.85 -5.00
CA ARG A 1 4.22 12.11 -4.55
C ARG A 1 2.94 11.77 -3.80
N PRO A 2 2.69 12.34 -2.61
CA PRO A 2 1.43 12.13 -1.91
C PRO A 2 0.28 12.77 -2.70
N GLY A 3 -0.89 12.15 -2.65
CA GLY A 3 -2.10 12.65 -3.33
C GLY A 3 -3.05 11.53 -3.74
N PRO A 4 -4.26 11.89 -4.21
CA PRO A 4 -5.19 10.91 -4.75
C PRO A 4 -4.66 10.34 -6.07
N TYR A 5 -4.74 9.03 -6.23
CA TYR A 5 -4.41 8.32 -7.47
C TYR A 5 -5.66 7.61 -8.00
N PRO A 6 -5.92 7.62 -9.32
CA PRO A 6 -7.00 6.84 -9.90
C PRO A 6 -6.71 5.34 -9.68
N LEU A 7 -7.69 4.63 -9.11
CA LEU A 7 -7.59 3.20 -8.88
C LEU A 7 -7.79 2.45 -10.19
N ALA A 8 -6.75 1.79 -10.69
CA ALA A 8 -6.85 0.93 -11.86
C ALA A 8 -7.55 -0.40 -11.52
N PRO A 9 -8.18 -1.08 -12.49
CA PRO A 9 -8.69 -2.43 -12.29
C PRO A 9 -7.57 -3.36 -11.82
N ASN A 10 -7.86 -4.16 -10.79
CA ASN A 10 -6.91 -5.11 -10.19
C ASN A 10 -5.61 -4.48 -9.66
N MET A 11 -5.63 -3.19 -9.29
CA MET A 11 -4.48 -2.51 -8.74
C MET A 11 -4.12 -3.05 -7.35
N THR A 12 -2.87 -3.47 -7.21
CA THR A 12 -2.30 -3.95 -5.95
C THR A 12 -1.59 -2.84 -5.18
N VAL A 13 -1.30 -3.10 -3.89
CA VAL A 13 -0.49 -2.19 -3.06
C VAL A 13 0.83 -1.86 -3.75
N MET A 14 1.53 -2.86 -4.28
CA MET A 14 2.81 -2.65 -4.95
C MET A 14 2.67 -1.75 -6.18
N GLN A 15 1.66 -2.01 -7.03
CA GLN A 15 1.43 -1.18 -8.21
C GLN A 15 1.09 0.27 -7.84
N ALA A 16 0.37 0.51 -6.75
CA ALA A 16 0.11 1.87 -6.27
C ALA A 16 1.36 2.57 -5.76
N LEU A 17 2.22 1.87 -5.03
CA LEU A 17 3.51 2.42 -4.57
C LEU A 17 4.42 2.74 -5.76
N SER A 18 4.44 1.89 -6.79
CA SER A 18 5.17 2.17 -8.04
C SER A 18 4.57 3.36 -8.79
N ALA A 19 3.24 3.43 -8.93
CA ALA A 19 2.54 4.54 -9.60
C ALA A 19 2.71 5.88 -8.86
N ALA A 20 2.88 5.84 -7.54
CA ALA A 20 3.19 7.01 -6.74
C ALA A 20 4.59 7.60 -7.02
N GLY A 21 5.40 6.94 -7.86
CA GLY A 21 6.76 7.38 -8.21
C GLY A 21 7.82 6.89 -7.22
N GLY A 22 7.54 5.79 -6.50
CA GLY A 22 8.43 5.23 -5.50
C GLY A 22 8.32 5.90 -4.14
N PHE A 23 9.24 5.52 -3.26
CA PHE A 23 9.29 6.00 -1.88
C PHE A 23 10.16 7.25 -1.76
N ALA A 24 9.89 8.07 -0.75
CA ALA A 24 10.86 9.07 -0.31
C ALA A 24 12.12 8.36 0.23
N GLU A 25 13.29 8.96 0.08
CA GLU A 25 14.57 8.35 0.51
C GLU A 25 14.61 8.03 2.02
N TRP A 26 13.82 8.75 2.81
CA TRP A 26 13.68 8.61 4.26
C TRP A 26 12.45 7.80 4.71
N ALA A 27 11.67 7.25 3.77
CA ALA A 27 10.44 6.53 4.11
C ALA A 27 10.71 5.21 4.85
N ASP A 28 9.86 4.89 5.81
CA ASP A 28 9.89 3.60 6.49
C ASP A 28 9.24 2.51 5.62
N HIS A 29 10.09 1.85 4.83
CA HIS A 29 9.69 0.75 3.95
C HIS A 29 9.18 -0.50 4.69
N LYS A 30 9.34 -0.61 6.00
CA LYS A 30 8.91 -1.78 6.79
C LYS A 30 7.52 -1.61 7.41
N ASN A 31 7.08 -0.37 7.62
CA ASN A 31 5.88 -0.04 8.37
C ASN A 31 4.82 0.68 7.52
N ILE A 32 4.67 0.27 6.25
CA ILE A 32 3.64 0.81 5.37
C ILE A 32 2.28 0.32 5.86
N LEU A 33 1.30 1.22 5.92
CA LEU A 33 -0.05 0.94 6.39
C LEU A 33 -1.06 1.14 5.27
N ILE A 34 -1.93 0.16 5.07
CA ILE A 34 -3.12 0.29 4.23
C ILE A 34 -4.31 0.40 5.17
N VAL A 35 -4.93 1.57 5.17
CA VAL A 35 -6.14 1.86 5.91
C VAL A 35 -7.33 1.62 5.00
N ARG A 36 -8.12 0.61 5.31
CA ARG A 36 -9.33 0.24 4.59
C ARG A 36 -10.55 0.59 5.43
N ARG A 37 -11.49 1.34 4.86
CA ARG A 37 -12.78 1.66 5.49
C ARG A 37 -13.91 0.94 4.75
N GLU A 38 -14.53 -0.04 5.40
CA GLU A 38 -15.60 -0.84 4.82
C GLU A 38 -16.73 -1.01 5.84
N GLY A 39 -17.97 -0.68 5.45
CA GLY A 39 -19.15 -0.85 6.32
C GLY A 39 -19.08 -0.11 7.66
N GLY A 40 -18.38 1.03 7.72
CA GLY A 40 -18.19 1.81 8.95
C GLY A 40 -17.09 1.28 9.88
N LYS A 41 -16.37 0.22 9.51
CA LYS A 41 -15.19 -0.27 10.24
C LYS A 41 -13.91 0.12 9.51
N GLU A 42 -12.92 0.55 10.28
CA GLU A 42 -11.57 0.78 9.79
C GLU A 42 -10.69 -0.45 10.09
N THR A 43 -10.01 -0.95 9.07
CA THR A 43 -9.06 -2.06 9.17
C THR A 43 -7.71 -1.57 8.69
N GLN A 44 -6.67 -1.87 9.47
CA GLN A 44 -5.29 -1.52 9.13
C GLN A 44 -4.54 -2.78 8.73
N LEU A 45 -4.02 -2.80 7.51
CA LEU A 45 -3.23 -3.88 6.96
C LEU A 45 -1.79 -3.39 6.85
N ARG A 46 -0.84 -4.14 7.44
CA ARG A 46 0.58 -3.80 7.35
C ARG A 46 1.17 -4.38 6.08
N PHE A 47 2.04 -3.61 5.47
CA PHE A 47 2.85 -4.01 4.33
C PHE A 47 4.32 -3.69 4.62
N ASN A 48 5.17 -4.69 4.49
CA ASN A 48 6.60 -4.58 4.61
C ASN A 48 7.20 -4.76 3.21
N TYR A 49 7.63 -3.66 2.62
CA TYR A 49 8.20 -3.64 1.29
C TYR A 49 9.48 -4.48 1.19
N LYS A 50 10.31 -4.52 2.26
CA LYS A 50 11.54 -5.32 2.25
C LYS A 50 11.23 -6.81 2.18
N GLU A 51 10.33 -7.32 3.02
CA GLU A 51 9.90 -8.72 3.01
C GLU A 51 9.26 -9.10 1.67
N PHE A 52 8.48 -8.19 1.09
CA PHE A 52 7.87 -8.41 -0.23
C PHE A 52 8.93 -8.53 -1.33
N THR A 53 9.88 -7.59 -1.40
CA THR A 53 10.96 -7.61 -2.42
C THR A 53 11.96 -8.75 -2.22
N ALA A 54 12.11 -9.25 -0.99
CA ALA A 54 12.90 -10.45 -0.69
C ALA A 54 12.16 -11.76 -1.04
N GLY A 55 10.87 -11.70 -1.38
CA GLY A 55 10.06 -12.86 -1.70
C GLY A 55 9.58 -13.67 -0.49
N GLU A 56 9.73 -13.13 0.71
CA GLU A 56 9.39 -13.84 1.96
C GLU A 56 7.89 -13.83 2.26
N LYS A 57 7.22 -12.70 2.01
CA LYS A 57 5.79 -12.52 2.31
C LYS A 57 5.03 -11.89 1.14
N MET A 58 4.93 -12.63 0.03
CA MET A 58 4.27 -12.16 -1.19
C MET A 58 2.76 -11.94 -1.02
N GLU A 59 2.14 -12.64 -0.09
CA GLU A 59 0.73 -12.55 0.27
C GLU A 59 0.33 -11.18 0.84
N GLN A 60 1.30 -10.34 1.23
CA GLN A 60 1.04 -8.96 1.66
C GLN A 60 0.56 -8.06 0.50
N ASN A 61 0.85 -8.44 -0.76
CA ASN A 61 0.48 -7.65 -1.93
C ASN A 61 -0.98 -7.87 -2.32
N ILE A 62 -1.86 -7.28 -1.52
CA ILE A 62 -3.31 -7.35 -1.70
C ILE A 62 -3.82 -6.44 -2.80
N LEU A 63 -5.00 -6.76 -3.31
CA LEU A 63 -5.78 -5.85 -4.15
C LEU A 63 -6.30 -4.68 -3.33
N LEU A 64 -6.12 -3.48 -3.87
CA LEU A 64 -6.68 -2.25 -3.34
C LEU A 64 -8.16 -2.15 -3.67
N ARG A 65 -8.89 -1.52 -2.76
CA ARG A 65 -10.32 -1.23 -2.89
C ARG A 65 -10.54 0.28 -2.95
N PRO A 66 -11.65 0.73 -3.57
CA PRO A 66 -12.05 2.12 -3.52
C PRO A 66 -12.13 2.61 -2.06
N GLY A 67 -11.49 3.75 -1.77
CA GLY A 67 -11.43 4.31 -0.42
C GLY A 67 -10.27 3.81 0.44
N ASP A 68 -9.46 2.87 -0.02
CA ASP A 68 -8.21 2.52 0.66
C ASP A 68 -7.25 3.71 0.67
N THR A 69 -6.54 3.89 1.78
CA THR A 69 -5.50 4.89 1.95
C THR A 69 -4.19 4.21 2.29
N ILE A 70 -3.13 4.51 1.53
CA ILE A 70 -1.78 4.00 1.81
C ILE A 70 -1.00 5.10 2.53
N VAL A 71 -0.54 4.79 3.74
CA VAL A 71 0.28 5.65 4.57
C VAL A 71 1.70 5.08 4.59
N VAL A 72 2.64 5.87 4.12
CA VAL A 72 4.07 5.59 4.16
C VAL A 72 4.68 6.57 5.17
N PRO A 73 5.15 6.09 6.34
CA PRO A 73 5.81 6.91 7.34
C PRO A 73 7.18 7.42 6.88
#